data_AF-A0A7S1T9L6-F1
#
_entry.id   AF-A0A7S1T9L6-F1
#
_cell.length_a   1.000
_cell.length_b   1.000
_cell.length_c   1.000
_cell.angle_alpha   90.00
_cell.angle_beta   90.00
_cell.angle_gamma   90.00
#
_symmetry.space_group_name_H-M   'P 1'
#
loop_
_entity.id
_entity.type
_entity.pdbx_description
1 polymer ?
#
loop_
_entity_poly.entity_id
_entity_poly.type
_entity_poly.pdbx_seq_one_letter_code
_entity_poly.pdbx_strand_id
1 'polypeptide(L)'
;AGGAPSLPSLCRAFEALLQEVEPEVCWHLQHIQCPPLRIAFPWMARAFVGYLQLEQVLLLWDRVVGYDSLMPLAMLAAAIMAFRREILLAAERYEEVKDVMDDLSQMKVAPLLQ
;
A
#
# COMPACT_ATOMS: atom_id res chain seq x y z
N ALA A 1 12.79 -1.87 -23.43
CA ALA A 1 12.54 -3.21 -22.89
C ALA A 1 11.66 -3.07 -21.64
N GLY A 2 10.35 -3.01 -21.83
CA GLY A 2 9.38 -2.86 -20.74
C GLY A 2 9.02 -4.24 -20.21
N GLY A 3 9.77 -4.72 -19.23
CA GLY A 3 9.38 -5.93 -18.50
C GLY A 3 8.16 -5.60 -17.65
N ALA A 4 7.09 -6.40 -17.77
CA ALA A 4 5.98 -6.36 -16.83
C ALA A 4 6.54 -6.35 -15.40
N PRO A 5 5.97 -5.55 -14.48
CA PRO A 5 6.53 -5.40 -13.15
C PRO A 5 6.56 -6.77 -12.45
N SER A 6 7.76 -7.34 -12.33
CA SER A 6 8.06 -8.40 -11.38
C SER A 6 7.73 -7.92 -9.96
N LEU A 7 7.44 -8.84 -9.05
CA LEU A 7 7.14 -8.50 -7.66
C LEU A 7 8.22 -7.58 -7.02
N PRO A 8 9.54 -7.77 -7.25
CA PRO A 8 10.55 -6.82 -6.79
C PRO A 8 10.42 -5.40 -7.35
N SER A 9 10.10 -5.25 -8.65
CA SER A 9 9.87 -3.91 -9.23
C SER A 9 8.61 -3.25 -8.69
N LEU A 10 7.57 -4.02 -8.35
CA LEU A 10 6.37 -3.51 -7.69
C LEU A 10 6.70 -3.00 -6.28
N CYS A 11 7.50 -3.75 -5.52
CA CYS A 11 7.96 -3.33 -4.19
C CYS A 11 8.75 -2.03 -4.26
N ARG A 12 9.69 -1.92 -5.20
CA ARG A 12 10.45 -0.68 -5.43
C ARG A 12 9.55 0.49 -5.81
N ALA A 13 8.55 0.26 -6.66
CA ALA A 13 7.60 1.30 -7.06
C ALA A 13 6.81 1.81 -5.84
N PHE A 14 6.33 0.91 -4.99
CA PHE A 14 5.68 1.27 -3.73
C PHE A 14 6.59 2.11 -2.82
N GLU A 15 7.83 1.67 -2.59
CA GLU A 15 8.79 2.38 -1.73
C GLU A 15 9.08 3.79 -2.27
N ALA A 16 9.28 3.91 -3.60
CA ALA A 16 9.52 5.21 -4.24
C ALA A 16 8.32 6.15 -4.11
N LEU A 17 7.11 5.66 -4.40
CA LEU A 17 5.87 6.44 -4.28
C LEU A 17 5.64 6.92 -2.84
N LEU A 18 5.77 6.04 -1.86
CA LEU A 18 5.53 6.41 -0.47
C LEU A 18 6.59 7.39 0.03
N GLN A 19 7.86 7.21 -0.35
CA GLN A 19 8.94 8.14 -0.01
C GLN A 19 8.73 9.54 -0.61
N GLU A 20 8.11 9.62 -1.79
CA GLU A 20 7.78 10.88 -2.46
C GLU A 20 6.62 11.61 -1.78
N VAL A 21 5.55 10.88 -1.44
CA VAL A 21 4.31 11.49 -0.92
C VAL A 21 4.34 11.67 0.61
N GLU A 22 4.93 10.73 1.34
CA GLU A 22 4.95 10.68 2.81
C GLU A 22 6.35 10.37 3.38
N PRO A 23 7.36 11.23 3.14
CA PRO A 23 8.71 11.00 3.63
C PRO A 23 8.80 10.91 5.15
N GLU A 24 7.94 11.64 5.88
CA GLU A 24 7.87 11.62 7.35
C GLU A 24 7.41 10.25 7.88
N VAL A 25 6.40 9.65 7.25
CA VAL A 25 5.92 8.31 7.60
C VAL A 25 7.01 7.28 7.33
N CYS A 26 7.68 7.35 6.18
CA CYS A 26 8.81 6.48 5.86
C CYS A 26 9.92 6.57 6.92
N TRP A 27 10.31 7.79 7.29
CA TRP A 27 11.35 8.02 8.28
C TRP A 27 10.93 7.47 9.65
N HIS A 28 9.74 7.83 10.13
CA HIS A 28 9.23 7.39 11.44
C HIS A 28 9.15 5.87 11.54
N LEU A 29 8.55 5.23 10.55
CA LEU A 29 8.40 3.78 10.49
C LEU A 29 9.76 3.05 10.43
N GLN A 30 10.77 3.63 9.78
CA GLN A 30 12.14 3.11 9.84
C GLN A 30 12.75 3.24 11.24
N HIS A 31 12.50 4.34 11.97
CA HIS A 31 13.02 4.56 13.32
C HIS A 31 12.51 3.54 14.33
N ILE A 32 11.24 3.14 14.21
CA ILE A 32 10.63 2.10 15.04
C ILE A 32 10.84 0.68 14.48
N GLN A 33 11.78 0.51 13.54
CA GLN A 33 12.15 -0.79 12.93
C GLN A 33 11.01 -1.50 12.20
N CYS A 34 10.06 -0.74 11.67
CA CYS A 34 8.90 -1.21 10.92
C CYS A 34 8.90 -0.67 9.48
N PRO A 35 9.83 -1.09 8.61
CA PRO A 35 9.90 -0.54 7.25
C PRO A 35 8.56 -0.70 6.51
N PRO A 36 8.06 0.33 5.80
CA PRO A 36 6.71 0.32 5.20
C PRO A 36 6.43 -0.91 4.33
N LEU A 37 7.42 -1.36 3.56
CA LEU A 37 7.28 -2.53 2.68
C LEU A 37 6.89 -3.80 3.46
N ARG A 38 7.35 -3.96 4.71
CA ARG A 38 7.00 -5.12 5.55
C ARG A 38 5.50 -5.21 5.81
N ILE A 39 4.82 -4.07 5.89
CA ILE A 39 3.37 -3.96 6.13
C ILE A 39 2.61 -4.14 4.82
N ALA A 40 3.05 -3.46 3.74
CA ALA A 40 2.34 -3.44 2.46
C ALA A 40 2.54 -4.69 1.61
N PHE A 41 3.64 -5.43 1.79
CA PHE A 41 4.00 -6.56 0.94
C PHE A 41 2.91 -7.64 0.89
N PRO A 42 2.31 -8.10 2.02
CA PRO A 42 1.22 -9.07 1.99
C PRO A 42 0.00 -8.61 1.18
N TRP A 43 -0.32 -7.30 1.20
CA TRP A 43 -1.41 -6.75 0.41
C TRP A 43 -1.10 -6.84 -1.08
N MET A 44 0.07 -6.35 -1.49
CA MET A 44 0.48 -6.36 -2.90
C MET A 44 0.64 -7.79 -3.44
N ALA A 45 1.25 -8.69 -2.67
CA ALA A 45 1.47 -10.08 -3.06
C ALA A 45 0.15 -10.86 -3.24
N ARG A 46 -0.91 -10.49 -2.51
CA ARG A 46 -2.26 -11.07 -2.67
C ARG A 46 -3.18 -10.22 -3.53
N ALA A 47 -2.67 -9.15 -4.16
CA ALA A 47 -3.49 -8.17 -4.87
C ALA A 47 -4.72 -7.71 -4.07
N PHE A 48 -4.53 -7.49 -2.76
CA PHE A 48 -5.53 -7.07 -1.79
C PHE A 48 -6.69 -8.05 -1.52
N VAL A 49 -6.63 -9.26 -2.08
CA VAL A 49 -7.60 -10.32 -1.78
C VAL A 49 -7.53 -10.70 -0.31
N GLY A 50 -8.69 -10.68 0.37
CA GLY A 50 -8.81 -10.95 1.80
C GLY A 50 -8.52 -9.74 2.70
N TYR A 51 -8.15 -8.59 2.12
CA TYR A 51 -7.95 -7.33 2.84
C TYR A 51 -9.06 -6.31 2.52
N LEU A 52 -9.51 -6.28 1.26
CA LEU A 52 -10.61 -5.42 0.80
C LEU A 52 -11.88 -6.23 0.55
N GLN A 53 -13.03 -5.55 0.52
CA GLN A 53 -14.29 -6.11 0.04
C GLN A 53 -14.19 -6.54 -1.42
N LEU A 54 -14.96 -7.56 -1.81
CA LEU A 54 -14.91 -8.16 -3.15
C LEU A 54 -15.09 -7.10 -4.26
N GLU A 55 -16.04 -6.19 -4.09
CA GLU A 55 -16.33 -5.15 -5.08
C GLU A 55 -15.14 -4.20 -5.25
N GLN A 56 -14.44 -3.88 -4.15
CA GLN A 56 -13.25 -3.02 -4.18
C GLN A 56 -12.06 -3.72 -4.84
N VAL A 57 -11.91 -5.03 -4.61
CA VAL A 57 -10.92 -5.85 -5.30
C VAL A 57 -11.19 -5.87 -6.81
N LEU A 58 -12.44 -6.08 -7.23
CA LEU A 58 -12.79 -6.09 -8.66
C LEU A 58 -12.50 -4.72 -9.32
N LEU A 59 -12.84 -3.61 -8.67
CA LEU A 59 -12.53 -2.27 -9.17
C LEU A 59 -11.02 -2.02 -9.31
N LEU A 60 -10.21 -2.56 -8.38
CA LEU A 60 -8.75 -2.49 -8.49
C LEU A 60 -8.25 -3.29 -9.69
N TRP A 61 -8.81 -4.48 -9.92
CA TRP A 61 -8.47 -5.32 -11.06
C TRP A 61 -8.88 -4.70 -12.40
N ASP A 62 -10.01 -4.00 -12.47
CA ASP A 62 -10.39 -3.24 -13.67
C ASP A 62 -9.31 -2.21 -14.05
N ARG A 63 -8.69 -1.56 -13.05
CA ARG A 63 -7.55 -0.65 -13.29
C ARG A 63 -6.30 -1.39 -13.73
N VAL A 64 -5.96 -2.51 -13.09
CA VAL A 64 -4.80 -3.33 -13.47
C VAL A 64 -4.90 -3.79 -14.92
N VAL A 65 -6.08 -4.31 -15.33
CA VAL A 65 -6.35 -4.72 -16.71
C VAL A 65 -6.36 -3.52 -17.66
N GLY A 66 -7.02 -2.42 -17.27
CA GLY A 66 -7.11 -1.22 -18.08
C GLY A 66 -5.75 -0.54 -18.36
N TYR A 67 -4.82 -0.60 -17.41
CA TYR A 67 -3.46 -0.06 -17.57
C TYR A 67 -2.44 -1.08 -18.10
N ASP A 68 -2.80 -2.35 -18.23
CA ASP A 68 -1.88 -3.46 -18.50
C ASP A 68 -0.64 -3.44 -17.58
N SER A 69 -0.87 -3.18 -16.28
CA SER A 69 0.19 -2.94 -15.30
C SER A 69 -0.24 -3.22 -13.86
N LEU A 70 0.67 -3.74 -13.03
CA LEU A 70 0.46 -3.94 -11.60
C LEU A 70 0.69 -2.66 -10.76
N MET A 71 1.09 -1.55 -11.39
CA MET A 71 1.31 -0.26 -10.69
C MET A 71 0.13 0.17 -9.79
N PRO A 72 -1.15 -0.06 -10.14
CA PRO A 72 -2.28 0.24 -9.24
C PRO A 72 -2.18 -0.41 -7.86
N LEU A 73 -1.57 -1.58 -7.74
CA LEU A 73 -1.38 -2.25 -6.45
C LEU A 73 -0.42 -1.46 -5.54
N ALA A 74 0.68 -0.96 -6.10
CA ALA A 74 1.66 -0.14 -5.37
C ALA A 74 1.08 1.24 -5.01
N MET A 75 0.35 1.86 -5.95
CA MET A 75 -0.32 3.15 -5.71
C MET A 75 -1.35 3.03 -4.59
N LEU A 76 -2.18 1.99 -4.59
CA LEU A 76 -3.17 1.79 -3.54
C LEU A 76 -2.51 1.53 -2.17
N ALA A 77 -1.44 0.73 -2.11
CA ALA A 77 -0.71 0.49 -0.87
C ALA A 77 -0.14 1.80 -0.29
N ALA A 78 0.47 2.64 -1.14
CA ALA A 78 1.00 3.94 -0.72
C ALA A 78 -0.13 4.89 -0.28
N ALA A 79 -1.25 4.95 -1.02
CA ALA A 79 -2.39 5.78 -0.70
C ALA A 79 -3.04 5.39 0.64
N ILE A 80 -3.15 4.09 0.95
CA ILE A 80 -3.66 3.62 2.25
C ILE A 80 -2.76 4.10 3.41
N MET A 81 -1.44 4.06 3.24
CA MET A 81 -0.52 4.56 4.27
C MET A 81 -0.60 6.08 4.43
N ALA A 82 -0.64 6.82 3.32
CA ALA A 82 -0.82 8.27 3.36
C ALA A 82 -2.14 8.67 4.01
N PHE A 83 -3.22 7.94 3.70
CA PHE A 83 -4.53 8.17 4.33
C PHE A 83 -4.51 7.93 5.85
N ARG A 84 -3.66 7.02 6.34
CA ARG A 84 -3.51 6.72 7.78
C ARG A 84 -2.30 7.40 8.42
N ARG A 85 -1.72 8.43 7.80
CA ARG A 85 -0.47 9.06 8.24
C ARG A 85 -0.48 9.48 9.71
N GLU A 86 -1.54 10.11 10.18
CA GLU A 86 -1.62 10.63 11.55
C GLU A 86 -1.53 9.50 12.58
N ILE A 87 -2.19 8.37 12.31
CA ILE A 87 -2.19 7.21 13.20
C ILE A 87 -0.83 6.49 13.14
N LEU A 88 -0.23 6.41 11.94
CA LEU A 88 1.09 5.81 11.76
C LEU A 88 2.20 6.62 12.46
N LEU A 89 2.13 7.95 12.42
CA LEU A 89 3.07 8.84 13.10
C LEU A 89 2.89 8.84 14.63
N ALA A 90 1.70 8.49 15.11
CA ALA A 90 1.43 8.34 16.54
C ALA A 90 1.85 6.98 17.11
N ALA A 91 2.03 5.96 16.27
CA ALA A 91 2.42 4.62 16.71
C ALA A 91 3.91 4.58 17.09
N GLU A 92 4.23 3.98 18.24
CA GLU A 92 5.61 3.90 18.73
C GLU A 92 6.24 2.52 18.52
N ARG A 93 5.41 1.52 18.20
CA ARG A 93 5.81 0.11 18.10
C ARG A 93 5.23 -0.60 16.89
N TYR A 94 5.90 -1.67 16.47
CA TYR A 94 5.49 -2.51 15.35
C TYR A 94 4.07 -3.07 15.53
N GLU A 95 3.72 -3.51 16.75
CA GLU A 95 2.41 -4.10 17.04
C GLU A 95 1.28 -3.11 16.83
N GLU A 96 1.44 -1.86 17.27
CA GLU A 96 0.47 -0.79 17.09
C GLU A 96 0.26 -0.48 15.60
N VAL A 97 1.35 -0.39 14.84
CA VAL A 97 1.29 -0.19 13.39
C VAL A 97 0.53 -1.34 12.73
N LYS A 98 0.79 -2.59 13.14
CA LYS A 98 0.10 -3.74 12.57
C LYS A 98 -1.39 -3.70 12.90
N ASP A 99 -1.76 -3.45 14.14
CA ASP A 99 -3.16 -3.41 14.58
C ASP A 99 -3.95 -2.32 13.84
N VAL A 100 -3.34 -1.14 13.68
CA VAL A 100 -3.94 -0.03 12.93
C VAL A 100 -4.07 -0.35 11.45
N MET A 101 -3.21 -1.20 10.88
CA MET A 101 -3.17 -1.47 9.43
C MET A 101 -3.81 -2.81 9.01
N ASP A 102 -4.23 -3.66 9.96
CA ASP A 102 -4.77 -5.00 9.67
C ASP A 102 -6.21 -4.95 9.09
N ASP A 103 -7.05 -4.00 9.51
CA ASP A 103 -8.41 -3.85 8.95
C ASP A 103 -8.46 -2.79 7.83
N LEU A 104 -8.56 -3.28 6.60
CA LEU A 104 -8.75 -2.46 5.39
C LEU A 104 -10.16 -2.60 4.80
N SER A 105 -11.08 -3.31 5.48
CA SER A 105 -12.39 -3.70 4.94
C SER A 105 -13.30 -2.51 4.61
N GLN A 106 -13.08 -1.36 5.26
CA GLN A 106 -13.85 -0.13 5.04
C GLN A 106 -13.24 0.80 3.98
N MET A 107 -12.09 0.44 3.39
CA MET A 107 -11.41 1.29 2.41
C MET A 107 -12.10 1.26 1.05
N LYS A 108 -12.27 2.44 0.46
CA LYS A 108 -12.80 2.61 -0.89
C LYS A 108 -11.65 2.90 -1.85
N VAL A 109 -11.50 2.07 -2.88
CA VAL A 109 -10.40 2.16 -3.86
C VAL A 109 -10.55 3.38 -4.77
N ALA A 110 -11.79 3.68 -5.18
CA ALA A 110 -12.07 4.78 -6.10
C ALA A 110 -11.52 6.15 -5.63
N PRO A 111 -11.79 6.64 -4.40
CA PRO A 111 -11.26 7.94 -3.95
C PRO A 111 -9.74 7.95 -3.71
N LEU A 112 -9.09 6.80 -3.56
CA LEU A 112 -7.65 6.71 -3.27
C LEU A 112 -6.77 6.69 -4.54
N LEU A 113 -7.38 6.44 -5.70
CA LEU A 113 -6.70 6.36 -7.00
C LEU A 113 -7.19 7.43 -7.98
N GLN A 114 -7.70 8.56 -7.45
CA GLN A 114 -8.18 9.71 -8.21
C GLN A 114 -7.10 10.78 -8.37
#